data_AF-A0A958RBT5-F1
#
_entry.id   AF-A0A958RBT5-F1
#
_cell.length_a   1.000
_cell.length_b   1.000
_cell.length_c   1.000
_cell.angle_alpha   90.00
_cell.angle_beta   90.00
_cell.angle_gamma   90.00
#
_symmetry.space_group_name_H-M   'P 1'
#
loop_
_entity.id
_entity.type
_entity.pdbx_description
1 polymer ?
#
loop_
_entity_poly.entity_id
_entity_poly.type
_entity_poly.pdbx_seq_one_letter_code
_entity_poly.pdbx_strand_id
1 'polypeptide(L)'
;DFDIFSLSASMNYSPNFFAGSDQALYSAAYVSVPLPYDFTLNGHAGYQQVDDNAAFGADDYADYSVGLAYTLQGFDLEVNYVATTLNEPQDIPDNGGDRVIFSVSRSFP
;
A
#
# COMPACT_ATOMS: atom_id res chain seq x y z
N ASP A 1 -15.93 23.29 -9.55
CA ASP A 1 -16.09 22.00 -8.87
C ASP A 1 -14.70 21.56 -8.52
N PHE A 2 -14.30 21.64 -7.24
CA PHE A 2 -12.98 21.18 -6.82
C PHE A 2 -13.22 19.87 -6.09
N ASP A 3 -13.02 18.77 -6.80
CA ASP A 3 -12.85 17.46 -6.19
C ASP A 3 -11.50 17.52 -5.44
N ILE A 4 -11.53 18.13 -4.26
CA ILE A 4 -10.34 18.61 -3.54
C ILE A 4 -9.40 17.46 -3.13
N PHE A 5 -9.96 16.28 -2.91
CA PHE A 5 -9.28 15.00 -2.76
C PHE A 5 -10.33 13.90 -2.60
N SER A 6 -9.97 12.66 -2.87
CA SER A 6 -10.71 11.48 -2.43
C SER A 6 -10.04 10.85 -1.21
N LEU A 7 -10.85 10.35 -0.28
CA LEU A 7 -10.41 9.63 0.91
C LEU A 7 -11.22 8.34 1.03
N SER A 8 -10.55 7.22 1.21
CA SER A 8 -11.20 5.94 1.47
C SER A 8 -10.47 5.18 2.58
N ALA A 9 -11.15 4.19 3.15
CA ALA A 9 -10.59 3.30 4.15
C ALA A 9 -11.10 1.88 3.94
N SER A 10 -10.32 0.89 4.39
CA SER A 10 -10.67 -0.53 4.30
C SER A 10 -10.33 -1.26 5.59
N MET A 11 -11.11 -2.28 5.92
CA MET A 11 -10.81 -3.26 6.97
C MET A 11 -11.02 -4.66 6.41
N ASN A 12 -10.03 -5.52 6.55
CA ASN A 12 -10.04 -6.90 6.07
C ASN A 12 -9.72 -7.82 7.24
N TYR A 13 -10.65 -8.72 7.56
CA TYR A 13 -10.50 -9.67 8.66
C TYR A 13 -10.42 -11.09 8.11
N SER A 14 -9.48 -11.88 8.63
CA SER A 14 -9.40 -13.31 8.36
C SER A 14 -9.51 -14.09 9.67
N PRO A 15 -10.48 -15.02 9.81
CA PRO A 15 -10.52 -15.92 10.96
C PRO A 15 -9.51 -17.08 10.86
N ASN A 16 -8.88 -17.26 9.70
CA ASN A 16 -7.84 -18.25 9.46
C ASN A 16 -6.85 -17.70 8.41
N PHE A 17 -5.79 -17.09 8.90
CA PHE A 17 -4.74 -16.45 8.11
C PHE A 17 -3.65 -17.47 7.76
N PHE A 18 -2.76 -17.10 6.83
CA PHE A 18 -1.83 -18.07 6.25
C PHE A 18 -0.77 -18.55 7.26
N ALA A 19 -0.02 -19.59 6.88
CA ALA A 19 1.00 -20.22 7.74
C ALA A 19 0.47 -20.76 9.08
N GLY A 20 -0.85 -20.84 9.26
CA GLY A 20 -1.45 -21.25 10.53
C GLY A 20 -1.34 -20.18 11.61
N SER A 21 -1.25 -18.90 11.23
CA SER A 21 -1.10 -17.78 12.17
C SER A 21 -2.43 -17.30 12.78
N ASP A 22 -3.45 -18.16 12.76
CA ASP A 22 -4.79 -17.91 13.27
C ASP A 22 -5.46 -16.63 12.74
N GLN A 23 -5.83 -15.69 13.60
CA GLN A 23 -6.62 -14.52 13.19
C GLN A 23 -5.73 -13.40 12.67
N ALA A 24 -6.26 -12.62 11.73
CA ALA A 24 -5.59 -11.42 11.24
C ALA A 24 -6.57 -10.30 10.92
N LEU A 25 -6.13 -9.07 11.16
CA LEU A 25 -6.86 -7.85 10.81
C LEU A 25 -5.92 -6.88 10.10
N TYR A 26 -6.33 -6.47 8.89
CA TYR A 26 -5.66 -5.43 8.13
C TYR A 26 -6.57 -4.22 7.99
N SER A 27 -6.11 -3.05 8.44
CA SER A 27 -6.80 -1.78 8.27
C SER A 27 -5.96 -0.83 7.44
N ALA A 28 -6.58 -0.09 6.51
CA ALA A 28 -5.85 0.88 5.68
C ALA A 28 -6.69 2.10 5.33
N ALA A 29 -6.00 3.19 4.99
CA ALA A 29 -6.55 4.43 4.48
C ALA A 29 -5.81 4.85 3.20
N TYR A 30 -6.56 5.45 2.28
CA TYR A 30 -6.06 5.86 0.97
C TYR A 30 -6.51 7.29 0.69
N VAL A 31 -5.60 8.10 0.15
CA VAL A 31 -5.89 9.46 -0.28
C VAL A 31 -5.44 9.67 -1.71
N SER A 32 -6.25 10.35 -2.50
CA SER A 32 -5.87 10.80 -3.85
C SER A 32 -6.18 12.28 -3.99
N VAL A 33 -5.15 13.07 -4.31
CA VAL A 33 -5.24 14.53 -4.40
C VAL A 33 -4.93 14.95 -5.83
N PRO A 34 -5.91 15.46 -6.59
CA PRO A 34 -5.65 16.08 -7.88
C PRO A 34 -4.77 17.33 -7.71
N LEU A 35 -3.69 17.42 -8.47
CA LEU A 35 -2.74 18.53 -8.47
C LEU A 35 -2.82 19.30 -9.80
N PRO A 36 -2.25 20.51 -9.88
CA PRO A 36 -2.11 21.22 -11.15
C PRO A 36 -1.31 20.41 -12.19
N TYR A 37 -1.56 20.68 -13.47
CA TYR A 37 -0.87 20.06 -14.61
C TYR A 37 -1.10 18.53 -14.72
N ASP A 38 -2.32 18.07 -14.48
CA ASP A 38 -2.77 16.67 -14.63
C ASP A 38 -1.98 15.64 -13.79
N PHE A 39 -1.33 16.11 -12.73
CA PHE A 39 -0.71 15.23 -11.74
C PHE A 39 -1.72 14.82 -10.68
N THR A 40 -1.52 13.64 -10.11
CA THR A 40 -2.26 13.16 -8.95
C THR A 40 -1.29 12.63 -7.91
N LEU A 41 -1.41 13.11 -6.66
CA LEU A 41 -0.69 12.56 -5.53
C LEU A 41 -1.53 11.47 -4.86
N ASN A 42 -0.98 10.27 -4.76
CA ASN A 42 -1.60 9.14 -4.10
C ASN A 42 -0.86 8.80 -2.81
N GLY A 43 -1.61 8.52 -1.75
CA GLY A 43 -1.07 8.06 -0.48
C GLY A 43 -1.82 6.84 0.03
N HIS A 44 -1.09 5.92 0.64
CA HIS A 44 -1.60 4.72 1.30
C HIS A 44 -0.92 4.56 2.66
N ALA A 45 -1.68 4.17 3.67
CA ALA A 45 -1.17 3.73 4.96
C ALA A 45 -2.02 2.58 5.49
N GLY A 46 -1.39 1.46 5.76
CA GLY A 46 -1.97 0.23 6.28
C GLY A 46 -1.31 -0.23 7.56
N TYR A 47 -2.03 -1.05 8.32
CA TYR A 47 -1.53 -1.72 9.51
C TYR A 47 -2.06 -3.16 9.56
N GLN A 48 -1.13 -4.10 9.64
CA GLN A 48 -1.36 -5.54 9.69
C GLN A 48 -1.16 -6.04 11.13
N GLN A 49 -2.21 -6.67 11.67
CA GLN A 49 -2.17 -7.39 12.94
C GLN A 49 -2.37 -8.88 12.69
N VAL A 50 -1.54 -9.71 13.30
CA VAL A 50 -1.63 -11.18 13.22
C VAL A 50 -1.53 -11.77 14.62
N ASP A 51 -2.41 -12.72 14.93
CA ASP A 51 -2.52 -13.29 16.29
C ASP A 51 -1.28 -14.12 16.69
N ASP A 52 -0.74 -14.91 15.74
CA ASP A 52 0.52 -15.62 15.92
C ASP A 52 1.60 -15.10 14.95
N ASN A 53 2.30 -14.04 15.37
CA ASN A 53 3.42 -13.43 14.65
C ASN A 53 4.58 -14.41 14.39
N ALA A 54 4.81 -15.37 15.30
CA ALA A 54 5.89 -16.34 15.16
C ALA A 54 5.58 -17.35 14.03
N ALA A 55 4.33 -17.80 13.92
CA ALA A 55 3.87 -18.62 12.81
C ALA A 55 3.84 -17.84 11.48
N PHE A 56 3.45 -16.57 11.53
CA PHE A 56 3.44 -15.67 10.37
C PHE A 56 4.84 -15.36 9.84
N GLY A 57 5.83 -15.27 10.73
CA GLY A 57 7.23 -15.00 10.41
C GLY A 57 7.58 -13.51 10.35
N ALA A 58 6.76 -12.65 10.96
CA ALA A 58 7.03 -11.22 11.12
C ALA A 58 6.19 -10.63 12.27
N ASP A 59 6.68 -9.55 12.87
CA ASP A 59 5.89 -8.75 13.81
C ASP A 59 4.75 -8.02 13.10
N ASP A 60 3.78 -7.52 13.88
CA ASP A 60 2.77 -6.60 13.38
C ASP A 60 3.44 -5.36 12.78
N TYR A 61 2.96 -4.91 11.62
CA TYR A 61 3.65 -3.88 10.86
C TYR A 61 2.70 -2.92 10.16
N ALA A 62 3.22 -1.71 9.93
CA ALA A 62 2.61 -0.77 9.02
C ALA A 62 3.26 -0.88 7.64
N ASP A 63 2.45 -0.72 6.60
CA ASP A 63 2.91 -0.52 5.23
C ASP A 63 2.38 0.81 4.71
N TYR A 64 3.15 1.47 3.88
CA TYR A 64 2.75 2.77 3.35
C TYR A 64 3.33 2.99 1.97
N SER A 65 2.66 3.85 1.22
CA SER A 65 3.14 4.27 -0.08
C SER A 65 2.81 5.71 -0.40
N VAL A 66 3.67 6.33 -1.21
CA VAL A 66 3.45 7.67 -1.78
C VAL A 66 3.76 7.59 -3.27
N GLY A 67 2.79 7.98 -4.08
CA GLY A 67 2.88 7.91 -5.54
C GLY A 67 2.53 9.22 -6.21
N LEU A 68 3.20 9.51 -7.33
CA LEU A 68 2.84 10.60 -8.23
C LEU A 68 2.45 10.00 -9.58
N ALA A 69 1.20 10.26 -9.98
CA ALA A 69 0.63 9.78 -11.24
C ALA A 69 0.43 10.92 -12.25
N TYR A 70 0.46 10.60 -13.53
CA TYR A 70 0.24 11.52 -14.64
C TYR A 70 -0.39 10.79 -15.84
N THR A 71 -1.46 11.35 -16.40
CA THR A 71 -2.11 10.79 -17.59
C THR A 71 -1.56 11.46 -18.86
N LEU A 72 -0.91 10.69 -19.73
CA LEU A 72 -0.37 11.13 -21.00
C LEU A 72 -1.01 10.38 -22.17
N GLN A 73 -1.83 11.07 -22.96
CA GLN A 73 -2.44 10.53 -24.19
C GLN A 73 -3.20 9.19 -23.97
N GLY A 74 -3.86 9.05 -22.82
CA GLY A 74 -4.58 7.83 -22.44
C GLY A 74 -3.71 6.70 -21.90
N PHE A 75 -2.44 6.95 -21.64
CA PHE A 75 -1.61 6.13 -20.76
C PHE A 75 -1.55 6.77 -19.37
N ASP A 76 -1.65 5.95 -18.34
CA ASP A 76 -1.43 6.38 -16.96
C ASP A 76 -0.01 5.96 -16.56
N LEU A 77 0.79 6.95 -16.18
CA LEU A 77 2.15 6.78 -15.69
C LEU A 77 2.15 7.01 -14.19
N GLU A 78 2.87 6.18 -13.43
CA GLU A 78 3.01 6.38 -11.98
C GLU A 78 4.41 5.99 -11.51
N VAL A 79 4.97 6.80 -10.62
CA VAL A 79 6.12 6.44 -9.78
C VAL A 79 5.64 6.36 -8.35
N ASN A 80 5.87 5.23 -7.70
CA ASN A 80 5.38 4.95 -6.35
C ASN A 80 6.51 4.45 -5.45
N TYR A 81 6.67 5.08 -4.29
CA TYR A 81 7.55 4.61 -3.22
C TYR A 81 6.74 3.78 -2.24
N VAL A 82 7.17 2.53 -1.99
CA VAL A 82 6.49 1.58 -1.11
C VAL A 82 7.47 1.11 -0.04
N ALA A 83 7.02 1.13 1.21
CA ALA A 83 7.84 0.80 2.37
C ALA A 83 7.01 0.14 3.48
N THR A 84 7.70 -0.45 4.44
CA THR A 84 7.09 -1.01 5.65
C THR A 84 7.87 -0.60 6.90
N THR A 85 7.32 -0.85 8.08
CA THR A 85 8.04 -0.65 9.34
C THR A 85 8.90 -1.85 9.75
N LEU A 86 8.87 -2.95 8.98
CA LEU A 86 9.67 -4.15 9.22
C LEU A 86 11.13 -3.89 8.86
N ASN A 87 12.04 -4.23 9.77
CA ASN A 87 13.48 -4.08 9.59
C ASN A 87 14.12 -5.43 9.31
N GLU A 88 15.03 -5.46 8.33
CA GLU A 88 15.86 -6.62 8.07
C GLU A 88 17.17 -6.55 8.90
N PRO A 89 17.65 -7.67 9.47
CA PRO A 89 17.02 -9.00 9.54
C PRO A 89 16.17 -9.19 10.82
N GLN A 90 15.93 -8.12 11.57
CA GLN A 90 15.41 -8.19 12.94
C GLN A 90 13.96 -8.67 12.99
N ASP A 91 13.13 -8.13 12.11
CA ASP A 91 11.71 -8.41 12.07
C ASP A 91 11.40 -9.45 10.98
N ILE A 92 12.14 -9.42 9.86
CA ILE A 92 12.04 -10.42 8.79
C ILE A 92 13.40 -10.76 8.14
N PRO A 93 13.58 -11.97 7.58
CA PRO A 93 14.86 -12.39 7.01
C PRO A 93 15.26 -11.68 5.72
N ASP A 94 14.30 -11.47 4.81
CA ASP A 94 14.46 -10.85 3.47
C ASP A 94 13.09 -10.36 2.96
N ASN A 95 13.08 -9.36 2.07
CA ASN A 95 11.92 -8.76 1.37
C ASN A 95 11.16 -7.63 2.09
N GLY A 96 11.68 -7.09 3.18
CA GLY A 96 11.17 -5.92 3.89
C GLY A 96 11.64 -4.59 3.30
N GLY A 97 12.67 -4.63 2.45
CA GLY A 97 13.26 -3.43 1.86
C GLY A 97 12.30 -2.55 1.05
N ASP A 98 12.54 -1.25 1.13
CA ASP A 98 11.81 -0.21 0.41
C ASP A 98 12.00 -0.33 -1.11
N ARG A 99 10.98 0.05 -1.88
CA ARG A 99 10.96 -0.09 -3.34
C ARG A 99 10.42 1.16 -4.01
N VAL A 100 10.98 1.48 -5.17
CA VAL A 100 10.40 2.43 -6.12
C VAL A 100 9.88 1.64 -7.32
N ILE A 101 8.59 1.80 -7.60
CA ILE A 101 7.89 1.11 -8.68
C ILE A 101 7.50 2.14 -9.74
N PHE A 102 7.87 1.88 -10.99
CA PHE A 102 7.38 2.63 -12.13
C PHE A 102 6.35 1.80 -12.89
N SER A 103 5.17 2.39 -13.10
CA SER A 103 4.03 1.74 -13.75
C SER A 103 3.61 2.51 -14.99
N VAL A 104 3.21 1.76 -16.01
CA VAL A 104 2.57 2.27 -17.22
C VAL A 104 1.36 1.40 -17.50
N SER A 105 0.17 2.01 -17.57
CA SER A 105 -1.07 1.29 -17.86
C SER A 105 -1.91 2.02 -18.91
N ARG A 106 -2.83 1.27 -19.53
CA ARG A 106 -3.82 1.77 -20.49
C ARG A 106 -5.00 0.81 -20.52
N SER A 107 -6.20 1.37 -20.40
CA SER A 107 -7.44 0.60 -20.56
C SER A 107 -7.85 0.51 -22.03
N PHE A 108 -8.29 -0.68 -22.45
CA PHE A 108 -8.81 -0.96 -23.80
C PHE A 108 -10.29 -1.37 -23.72
N PRO A 109 -11.11 -1.00 -24.71
CA PRO A 109 -12.51 -1.43 -24.79
C PRO A 109 -12.67 -2.92 -25.15
#